data_AF-A0A9E6ZLC0-F1
#
_entry.id   AF-A0A9E6ZLC0-F1
#
_cell.length_a   1.000
_cell.length_b   1.000
_cell.length_c   1.000
_cell.angle_alpha   90.00
_cell.angle_beta   90.00
_cell.angle_gamma   90.00
#
_symmetry.space_group_name_H-M   'P 1'
#
loop_
_entity.id
_entity.type
_entity.pdbx_description
1 polymer ?
#
loop_
_entity_poly.entity_id
_entity_poly.type
_entity_poly.pdbx_seq_one_letter_code
_entity_poly.pdbx_strand_id
1 'polypeptide(L)'
;MKKILLLTSTLLCTIIQAQNIDLNNGTDYIRVQKNGLSTFSRAFGLNDSNQLYIGSVEESIGNIYLFNKGTDYLMTLTPNGNVGIGTTTPQSKIHIKEPLGGAAMSIERGGKIWNLSIQHTGDNLFLKNTSDPDNPFFTFTKDGKFGINTTNPESFLHINQSIRHNGLTISEDDNSLKIKLHLAKLDDGREYGFFDLGGNTKIRGNGELSTFDGSIAIGTTSTGSHKLAVEGSIGAREIKVQATGWSDFVFENDYNLPTLKEVEQHIKQKGHLKDIPSAAQVEENGILLGEMDAKLLQKIEELTLYTIQQQKEIEKLKKENKSLKEISAKLTEIQSRLEKLESK
;
A
#
# COMPACT_ATOMS: atom_id res chain seq x y z
N MET A 1 83.16 -73.03 -58.26
CA MET A 1 82.05 -73.62 -57.49
C MET A 1 81.59 -72.63 -56.42
N LYS A 2 80.26 -72.45 -56.32
CA LYS A 2 79.45 -71.89 -55.23
C LYS A 2 79.56 -70.40 -54.84
N LYS A 3 78.48 -69.70 -55.22
CA LYS A 3 77.84 -68.50 -54.66
C LYS A 3 77.96 -68.40 -53.13
N ILE A 4 78.06 -67.16 -52.62
CA ILE A 4 77.15 -66.59 -51.61
C ILE A 4 77.07 -65.08 -51.87
N LEU A 5 75.83 -64.64 -52.05
CA LEU A 5 75.37 -63.28 -52.31
C LEU A 5 74.91 -62.75 -50.95
N LEU A 6 75.54 -61.70 -50.41
CA LEU A 6 75.05 -61.02 -49.21
C LEU A 6 74.31 -59.76 -49.67
N LEU A 7 72.97 -59.86 -49.76
CA LEU A 7 72.09 -58.72 -49.94
C LEU A 7 72.11 -57.90 -48.64
N THR A 8 72.64 -56.69 -48.69
CA THR A 8 72.33 -55.65 -47.70
C THR A 8 70.91 -55.15 -47.99
N SER A 9 69.93 -55.54 -47.17
CA SER A 9 68.60 -54.94 -47.23
C SER A 9 68.69 -53.55 -46.60
N THR A 10 68.74 -52.51 -47.42
CA THR A 10 68.43 -51.14 -46.99
C THR A 10 66.94 -51.11 -46.65
N LEU A 11 66.62 -51.10 -45.36
CA LEU A 11 65.27 -50.87 -44.88
C LEU A 11 64.91 -49.42 -45.21
N LEU A 12 64.28 -49.21 -46.36
CA LEU A 12 63.70 -47.93 -46.73
C LEU A 12 62.49 -47.70 -45.81
N CYS A 13 62.73 -47.07 -44.66
CA CYS A 13 61.66 -46.57 -43.82
C CYS A 13 61.03 -45.37 -44.55
N THR A 14 60.10 -45.64 -45.46
CA THR A 14 59.18 -44.60 -45.92
C THR A 14 58.34 -44.19 -44.72
N ILE A 15 58.73 -43.08 -44.08
CA ILE A 15 57.87 -42.35 -43.16
C ILE A 15 56.67 -41.94 -44.01
N ILE A 16 55.55 -42.64 -43.85
CA ILE A 16 54.25 -42.18 -44.34
C ILE A 16 53.95 -40.94 -43.49
N GLN A 17 54.35 -39.76 -43.95
CA GLN A 17 53.76 -38.53 -43.43
C GLN A 17 52.29 -38.58 -43.83
N ALA A 18 51.41 -38.76 -42.85
CA ALA A 18 50.01 -38.46 -43.06
C ALA A 18 49.97 -36.98 -43.46
N GLN A 19 49.73 -36.67 -44.75
CA GLN A 19 49.86 -35.32 -45.30
C GLN A 19 49.05 -34.25 -44.56
N ASN A 20 48.10 -34.66 -43.71
CA ASN A 20 47.20 -33.75 -43.01
C ASN A 20 47.32 -33.80 -41.48
N ILE A 21 48.23 -34.61 -40.90
CA ILE A 21 48.41 -34.71 -39.44
C ILE A 21 49.90 -34.71 -39.10
N ASP A 22 50.30 -33.81 -38.21
CA ASP A 22 51.65 -33.79 -37.65
C ASP A 22 51.63 -34.25 -36.18
N LEU A 23 52.50 -35.22 -35.89
CA LEU A 23 52.75 -35.83 -34.58
C LEU A 23 54.22 -35.68 -34.15
N ASN A 24 54.95 -34.73 -34.76
CA ASN A 24 56.38 -34.55 -34.53
C ASN A 24 56.71 -34.31 -33.04
N ASN A 25 57.78 -34.94 -32.56
CA ASN A 25 58.26 -34.87 -31.16
C ASN A 25 58.72 -33.47 -30.71
N GLY A 26 58.75 -32.49 -31.62
CA GLY A 26 59.10 -31.10 -31.31
C GLY A 26 57.91 -30.24 -30.85
N THR A 27 56.70 -30.78 -30.82
CA THR A 27 55.49 -30.05 -30.42
C THR A 27 54.65 -30.86 -29.45
N ASP A 28 54.19 -30.24 -28.36
CA ASP A 28 53.26 -30.86 -27.39
C ASP A 28 51.79 -30.89 -27.87
N TYR A 29 51.59 -30.75 -29.19
CA TYR A 29 50.28 -30.70 -29.84
C TYR A 29 50.23 -31.54 -31.11
N ILE A 30 49.06 -32.13 -31.34
CA ILE A 30 48.68 -32.73 -32.62
C ILE A 30 48.17 -31.62 -33.52
N ARG A 31 48.71 -31.48 -34.74
CA ARG A 31 48.31 -30.45 -35.70
C ARG A 31 47.62 -31.05 -36.91
N VAL A 32 46.60 -30.38 -37.42
CA VAL A 32 45.82 -30.81 -38.60
C VAL A 32 45.87 -29.76 -39.71
N GLN A 33 46.29 -30.20 -40.89
CA GLN A 33 46.28 -29.42 -42.11
C GLN A 33 45.02 -29.73 -42.93
N LYS A 34 44.38 -28.68 -43.45
CA LYS A 34 43.26 -28.84 -44.38
C LYS A 34 43.84 -29.21 -45.75
N ASN A 35 43.29 -30.24 -46.38
CA ASN A 35 43.71 -30.68 -47.71
C ASN A 35 43.76 -29.50 -48.70
N GLY A 36 44.90 -29.35 -49.39
CA GLY A 36 45.15 -28.28 -50.35
C GLY A 36 45.73 -26.99 -49.76
N LEU A 37 45.95 -26.91 -48.44
CA LEU A 37 46.70 -25.81 -47.80
C LEU A 37 48.16 -26.19 -47.59
N SER A 38 49.02 -25.19 -47.46
CA SER A 38 50.47 -25.36 -47.17
C SER A 38 50.80 -25.24 -45.69
N THR A 39 49.86 -24.82 -44.84
CA THR A 39 50.01 -24.55 -43.40
C THR A 39 49.09 -25.44 -42.55
N PHE A 40 49.38 -25.55 -41.26
CA PHE A 40 48.53 -26.23 -40.27
C PHE A 40 47.45 -25.29 -39.72
N SER A 41 46.20 -25.74 -39.84
CA SER A 41 45.02 -24.93 -39.53
C SER A 41 44.48 -25.15 -38.12
N ARG A 42 44.73 -26.30 -37.48
CA ARG A 42 44.24 -26.61 -36.12
C ARG A 42 45.31 -27.32 -35.31
N ALA A 43 45.29 -27.10 -33.99
CA ALA A 43 46.01 -27.92 -33.02
C ALA A 43 45.09 -28.39 -31.87
N PHE A 44 45.47 -29.53 -31.29
CA PHE A 44 44.99 -30.05 -30.02
C PHE A 44 46.17 -30.56 -29.18
N GLY A 45 46.34 -30.08 -27.95
CA GLY A 45 47.47 -30.49 -27.09
C GLY A 45 47.82 -29.49 -26.00
N LEU A 46 49.01 -29.56 -25.42
CA LEU A 46 49.41 -28.84 -24.20
C LEU A 46 50.45 -27.75 -24.46
N ASN A 47 50.36 -26.61 -23.75
CA ASN A 47 51.46 -25.62 -23.75
C ASN A 47 52.52 -25.93 -22.70
N ASP A 48 53.59 -25.14 -22.71
CA ASP A 48 54.70 -25.19 -21.75
C ASP A 48 54.23 -25.06 -20.28
N SER A 49 53.03 -24.50 -20.05
CA SER A 49 52.37 -24.39 -18.73
C SER A 49 51.37 -25.53 -18.45
N ASN A 50 51.37 -26.60 -19.25
CA ASN A 50 50.48 -27.76 -19.15
C ASN A 50 48.98 -27.43 -19.31
N GLN A 51 48.64 -26.40 -20.09
CA GLN A 51 47.27 -26.01 -20.42
C GLN A 51 46.86 -26.61 -21.76
N LEU A 52 45.64 -27.13 -21.86
CA LEU A 52 45.09 -27.65 -23.11
C LEU A 52 44.71 -26.51 -24.08
N TYR A 53 45.27 -26.50 -25.28
CA TYR A 53 44.86 -25.64 -26.39
C TYR A 53 44.07 -26.42 -27.42
N ILE A 54 42.99 -25.80 -27.89
CA ILE A 54 42.22 -26.22 -29.06
C ILE A 54 42.00 -24.96 -29.90
N GLY A 55 42.64 -24.86 -31.06
CA GLY A 55 42.64 -23.59 -31.79
C GLY A 55 43.44 -23.55 -33.07
N SER A 56 43.60 -22.35 -33.63
CA SER A 56 44.46 -22.05 -34.78
C SER A 56 45.94 -22.15 -34.42
N VAL A 57 46.77 -22.47 -35.41
CA VAL A 57 48.23 -22.48 -35.27
C VAL A 57 48.86 -21.46 -36.21
N GLU A 58 48.94 -21.78 -37.50
CA GLU A 58 49.73 -21.03 -38.48
C GLU A 58 48.88 -20.03 -39.29
N GLU A 59 47.55 -20.09 -39.16
CA GLU A 59 46.62 -19.22 -39.86
C GLU A 59 45.34 -18.97 -39.03
N SER A 60 44.68 -17.85 -39.29
CA SER A 60 43.33 -17.59 -38.78
C SER A 60 42.31 -18.42 -39.57
N ILE A 61 41.28 -18.87 -38.88
CA ILE A 61 40.45 -20.00 -39.30
C ILE A 61 38.99 -19.75 -38.94
N GLY A 62 38.08 -20.54 -39.51
CA GLY A 62 36.68 -20.56 -39.08
C GLY A 62 36.48 -21.05 -37.65
N ASN A 63 35.22 -21.03 -37.21
CA ASN A 63 34.81 -21.42 -35.85
C ASN A 63 35.32 -22.80 -35.41
N ILE A 64 35.38 -22.99 -34.09
CA ILE A 64 35.50 -24.31 -33.45
C ILE A 64 34.10 -24.76 -33.05
N TYR A 65 33.72 -25.96 -33.47
CA TYR A 65 32.43 -26.56 -33.15
C TYR A 65 32.62 -27.80 -32.27
N LEU A 66 31.86 -27.87 -31.17
CA LEU A 66 31.65 -29.10 -30.41
C LEU A 66 30.29 -29.67 -30.81
N PHE A 67 30.27 -30.90 -31.33
CA PHE A 67 29.07 -31.58 -31.79
C PHE A 67 28.90 -32.93 -31.06
N ASN A 68 27.65 -33.37 -30.96
CA ASN A 68 27.32 -34.76 -30.65
C ASN A 68 26.50 -35.32 -31.82
N LYS A 69 26.68 -36.60 -32.14
CA LYS A 69 26.02 -37.25 -33.29
C LYS A 69 24.50 -37.11 -33.14
N GLY A 70 23.86 -36.47 -34.13
CA GLY A 70 22.41 -36.24 -34.14
C GLY A 70 21.96 -34.91 -33.50
N THR A 71 22.88 -34.07 -33.03
CA THR A 71 22.62 -32.69 -32.61
C THR A 71 23.36 -31.74 -33.54
N ASP A 72 22.78 -30.58 -33.88
CA ASP A 72 23.39 -29.62 -34.81
C ASP A 72 24.73 -29.09 -34.27
N TYR A 73 24.68 -28.24 -33.23
CA TYR A 73 25.85 -27.59 -32.64
C TYR A 73 25.66 -27.44 -31.13
N LEU A 74 26.46 -28.14 -30.32
CA LEU A 74 26.39 -28.00 -28.86
C LEU A 74 27.03 -26.69 -28.42
N MET A 75 28.25 -26.43 -28.89
CA MET A 75 28.99 -25.20 -28.58
C MET A 75 29.78 -24.72 -29.81
N THR A 76 29.80 -23.41 -30.02
CA THR A 76 30.55 -22.73 -31.07
C THR A 76 31.49 -21.72 -30.42
N LEU A 77 32.79 -21.77 -30.73
CA LEU A 77 33.73 -20.67 -30.43
C LEU A 77 34.12 -19.98 -31.73
N THR A 78 33.77 -18.70 -31.84
CA THR A 78 34.14 -17.88 -33.01
C THR A 78 35.55 -17.30 -32.88
N PRO A 79 36.20 -16.90 -33.99
CA PRO A 79 37.52 -16.26 -33.94
C PRO A 79 37.55 -14.96 -33.12
N ASN A 80 36.40 -14.29 -32.96
CA ASN A 80 36.27 -13.06 -32.16
C ASN A 80 36.04 -13.34 -30.66
N GLY A 81 36.14 -14.61 -30.24
CA GLY A 81 36.01 -15.04 -28.84
C GLY A 81 34.58 -15.09 -28.32
N ASN A 82 33.58 -15.08 -29.20
CA ASN A 82 32.19 -15.31 -28.78
C ASN A 82 31.91 -16.81 -28.68
N VAL A 83 31.24 -17.21 -27.60
CA VAL A 83 30.77 -18.57 -27.33
C VAL A 83 29.27 -18.65 -27.60
N GLY A 84 28.88 -19.51 -28.53
CA GLY A 84 27.48 -19.92 -28.75
C GLY A 84 27.23 -21.27 -28.09
N ILE A 85 26.11 -21.44 -27.38
CA ILE A 85 25.59 -22.74 -26.94
C ILE A 85 24.25 -22.93 -27.65
N GLY A 86 24.12 -23.96 -28.49
CA GLY A 86 22.93 -24.15 -29.34
C GLY A 86 22.81 -23.18 -30.53
N THR A 87 23.84 -22.39 -30.83
CA THR A 87 23.90 -21.49 -32.02
C THR A 87 25.29 -21.45 -32.63
N THR A 88 25.35 -21.28 -33.96
CA THR A 88 26.59 -21.05 -34.73
C THR A 88 26.91 -19.59 -34.96
N THR A 89 25.98 -18.70 -34.63
CA THR A 89 26.07 -17.25 -34.87
C THR A 89 25.89 -16.48 -33.55
N PRO A 90 26.81 -16.62 -32.57
CA PRO A 90 26.70 -15.91 -31.31
C PRO A 90 26.82 -14.38 -31.51
N GLN A 91 25.81 -13.63 -31.05
CA GLN A 91 25.72 -12.17 -31.21
C GLN A 91 26.34 -11.41 -30.02
N SER A 92 26.73 -12.13 -28.97
CA SER A 92 27.32 -11.63 -27.72
C SER A 92 28.45 -12.58 -27.30
N LYS A 93 29.21 -12.19 -26.26
CA LYS A 93 30.33 -13.02 -25.75
C LYS A 93 29.89 -14.41 -25.30
N ILE A 94 28.70 -14.51 -24.73
CA ILE A 94 28.00 -15.77 -24.45
C ILE A 94 26.59 -15.63 -25.01
N HIS A 95 26.26 -16.43 -26.03
CA HIS A 95 24.92 -16.52 -26.62
C HIS A 95 24.40 -17.95 -26.44
N ILE A 96 23.47 -18.13 -25.52
CA ILE A 96 22.76 -19.40 -25.33
C ILE A 96 21.47 -19.32 -26.13
N LYS A 97 21.32 -20.18 -27.14
CA LYS A 97 20.12 -20.29 -27.96
C LYS A 97 19.53 -21.68 -27.74
N GLU A 98 18.40 -21.74 -27.05
CA GLU A 98 17.70 -22.99 -26.85
C GLU A 98 16.72 -23.29 -28.00
N PRO A 99 16.61 -24.55 -28.45
CA PRO A 99 15.43 -25.00 -29.19
C PRO A 99 14.20 -24.98 -28.26
N LEU A 100 13.00 -24.83 -28.85
CA LEU A 100 11.73 -24.67 -28.12
C LEU A 100 11.60 -25.61 -26.90
N GLY A 101 11.47 -25.01 -25.72
CA GLY A 101 11.26 -25.70 -24.43
C GLY A 101 12.57 -25.97 -23.68
N GLY A 102 12.72 -25.36 -22.50
CA GLY A 102 13.95 -25.45 -21.71
C GLY A 102 14.17 -24.21 -20.85
N ALA A 103 15.25 -24.20 -20.07
CA ALA A 103 15.73 -23.01 -19.39
C ALA A 103 17.18 -22.74 -19.81
N ALA A 104 17.41 -21.58 -20.43
CA ALA A 104 18.69 -21.22 -21.02
C ALA A 104 19.88 -21.33 -20.05
N MET A 105 19.64 -21.13 -18.77
CA MET A 105 20.62 -21.41 -17.73
C MET A 105 19.95 -21.99 -16.49
N SER A 106 20.50 -23.08 -15.98
CA SER A 106 20.09 -23.72 -14.73
C SER A 106 21.25 -23.75 -13.74
N ILE A 107 20.98 -23.39 -12.48
CA ILE A 107 21.91 -23.53 -11.35
C ILE A 107 21.28 -24.50 -10.35
N GLU A 108 21.93 -25.62 -10.07
CA GLU A 108 21.47 -26.60 -9.09
C GLU A 108 22.34 -26.59 -7.82
N ARG A 109 21.69 -26.62 -6.65
CA ARG A 109 22.33 -26.91 -5.37
C ARG A 109 21.43 -27.79 -4.50
N GLY A 110 21.87 -29.01 -4.22
CA GLY A 110 21.16 -29.94 -3.32
C GLY A 110 19.75 -30.30 -3.79
N GLY A 111 19.55 -30.56 -5.09
CA GLY A 111 18.24 -30.89 -5.67
C GLY A 111 17.30 -29.69 -5.86
N LYS A 112 17.77 -28.46 -5.59
CA LYS A 112 17.05 -27.22 -5.87
C LYS A 112 17.65 -26.59 -7.12
N ILE A 113 16.84 -26.41 -8.15
CA ILE A 113 17.27 -25.83 -9.43
C ILE A 113 16.62 -24.45 -9.58
N TRP A 114 17.46 -23.46 -9.85
CA TRP A 114 17.07 -22.13 -10.27
C TRP A 114 17.27 -22.00 -11.77
N ASN A 115 16.20 -21.62 -12.46
CA ASN A 115 16.20 -21.46 -13.91
C ASN A 115 16.08 -19.98 -14.28
N LEU A 116 16.96 -19.55 -15.19
CA LEU A 116 16.82 -18.33 -15.97
C LEU A 116 16.28 -18.72 -17.35
N SER A 117 15.05 -18.32 -17.65
CA SER A 117 14.38 -18.67 -18.91
C SER A 117 13.64 -17.48 -19.49
N ILE A 118 13.66 -17.34 -20.81
CA ILE A 118 12.79 -16.43 -21.56
C ILE A 118 11.63 -17.26 -22.11
N GLN A 119 10.39 -16.81 -21.86
CA GLN A 119 9.22 -17.50 -22.40
C GLN A 119 9.03 -17.16 -23.88
N HIS A 120 9.07 -18.21 -24.71
CA HIS A 120 8.95 -18.10 -26.16
C HIS A 120 7.66 -17.42 -26.66
N THR A 121 6.55 -17.48 -25.91
CA THR A 121 5.26 -16.94 -26.35
C THR A 121 5.00 -15.48 -25.96
N GLY A 122 5.80 -14.91 -25.06
CA GLY A 122 5.55 -13.58 -24.51
C GLY A 122 6.77 -12.67 -24.34
N ASP A 123 7.99 -13.18 -24.59
CA ASP A 123 9.27 -12.48 -24.35
C ASP A 123 9.47 -12.04 -22.88
N ASN A 124 8.85 -12.75 -21.94
CA ASN A 124 8.99 -12.48 -20.51
C ASN A 124 10.23 -13.16 -19.95
N LEU A 125 10.95 -12.47 -19.07
CA LEU A 125 12.05 -13.04 -18.28
C LEU A 125 11.52 -13.58 -16.96
N PHE A 126 11.79 -14.86 -16.72
CA PHE A 126 11.41 -15.53 -15.47
C PHE A 126 12.64 -15.94 -14.65
N LEU A 127 12.53 -15.71 -13.34
CA LEU A 127 13.36 -16.34 -12.32
C LEU A 127 12.47 -17.31 -11.53
N LYS A 128 12.68 -18.61 -11.71
CA LYS A 128 11.79 -19.65 -11.16
C LYS A 128 12.54 -20.83 -10.54
N ASN A 129 11.90 -21.48 -9.56
CA ASN A 129 12.28 -22.80 -9.10
C ASN A 129 11.67 -23.87 -10.02
N THR A 130 12.38 -24.96 -10.31
CA THR A 130 11.85 -26.06 -11.15
C THR A 130 10.65 -26.80 -10.57
N SER A 131 10.41 -26.68 -9.27
CA SER A 131 9.34 -27.43 -8.60
C SER A 131 7.92 -26.95 -8.95
N ASP A 132 7.78 -25.77 -9.55
CA ASP A 132 6.50 -25.17 -9.89
C ASP A 132 6.63 -24.32 -11.18
N PRO A 133 6.38 -24.91 -12.35
CA PRO A 133 6.56 -24.23 -13.64
C PRO A 133 5.58 -23.08 -13.87
N ASP A 134 4.48 -23.04 -13.12
CA ASP A 134 3.39 -22.08 -13.30
C ASP A 134 3.52 -20.85 -12.37
N ASN A 135 4.39 -20.92 -11.35
CA ASN A 135 4.59 -19.85 -10.35
C ASN A 135 6.04 -19.34 -10.31
N PRO A 136 6.41 -18.33 -11.12
CA PRO A 136 7.71 -17.69 -11.04
C PRO A 136 7.83 -16.83 -9.77
N PHE A 137 9.04 -16.74 -9.20
CA PHE A 137 9.28 -15.79 -8.10
C PHE A 137 9.23 -14.36 -8.60
N PHE A 138 9.88 -14.13 -9.75
CA PHE A 138 9.93 -12.84 -10.42
C PHE A 138 9.58 -12.99 -11.90
N THR A 139 8.75 -12.07 -12.37
CA THR A 139 8.37 -11.90 -13.77
C THR A 139 8.73 -10.50 -14.21
N PHE A 140 9.53 -10.38 -15.27
CA PHE A 140 9.69 -9.12 -15.99
C PHE A 140 9.04 -9.28 -17.36
N THR A 141 8.02 -8.48 -17.62
CA THR A 141 7.32 -8.50 -18.89
C THR A 141 7.96 -7.56 -19.90
N LYS A 142 7.74 -7.80 -21.20
CA LYS A 142 8.24 -6.92 -22.28
C LYS A 142 7.72 -5.47 -22.19
N ASP A 143 6.56 -5.25 -21.56
CA ASP A 143 5.97 -3.94 -21.32
C ASP A 143 6.46 -3.28 -20.00
N GLY A 144 7.49 -3.86 -19.36
CA GLY A 144 8.19 -3.26 -18.23
C GLY A 144 7.54 -3.49 -16.87
N LYS A 145 6.59 -4.42 -16.76
CA LYS A 145 5.95 -4.75 -15.48
C LYS A 145 6.78 -5.76 -14.70
N PHE A 146 6.83 -5.56 -13.39
CA PHE A 146 7.47 -6.44 -12.44
C PHE A 146 6.42 -7.18 -11.59
N GLY A 147 6.34 -8.49 -11.79
CA GLY A 147 5.48 -9.38 -11.01
C GLY A 147 6.28 -10.14 -9.96
N ILE A 148 5.78 -10.20 -8.73
CA ILE A 148 6.25 -11.14 -7.70
C ILE A 148 5.17 -12.20 -7.51
N ASN A 149 5.53 -13.48 -7.70
CA ASN A 149 4.61 -14.62 -7.58
C ASN A 149 3.39 -14.56 -8.53
N THR A 150 3.55 -13.94 -9.70
CA THR A 150 2.56 -13.90 -10.78
C THR A 150 3.23 -13.91 -12.14
N THR A 151 2.66 -14.63 -13.11
CA THR A 151 3.08 -14.64 -14.51
C THR A 151 2.46 -13.50 -15.33
N ASN A 152 1.40 -12.85 -14.82
CA ASN A 152 0.65 -11.81 -15.52
C ASN A 152 0.42 -10.59 -14.60
N PRO A 153 1.43 -9.74 -14.39
CA PRO A 153 1.27 -8.52 -13.61
C PRO A 153 0.24 -7.56 -14.27
N GLU A 154 -0.71 -7.05 -13.49
CA GLU A 154 -1.75 -6.12 -13.99
C GLU A 154 -1.31 -4.64 -13.88
N SER A 155 -0.22 -4.39 -13.16
CA SER A 155 0.37 -3.08 -12.89
C SER A 155 1.90 -3.14 -13.03
N PHE A 156 2.59 -1.99 -12.98
CA PHE A 156 4.06 -1.94 -13.05
C PHE A 156 4.74 -2.72 -11.91
N LEU A 157 4.10 -2.81 -10.75
CA LEU A 157 4.50 -3.70 -9.66
C LEU A 157 3.27 -4.46 -9.17
N HIS A 158 3.19 -5.76 -9.47
CA HIS A 158 2.13 -6.64 -8.98
C HIS A 158 2.73 -7.71 -8.06
N ILE A 159 2.41 -7.66 -6.77
CA ILE A 159 2.77 -8.71 -5.82
C ILE A 159 1.54 -9.59 -5.57
N ASN A 160 1.54 -10.79 -6.13
CA ASN A 160 0.45 -11.74 -5.95
C ASN A 160 0.69 -12.62 -4.72
N GLN A 161 -0.22 -12.56 -3.76
CA GLN A 161 -0.02 -13.16 -2.44
C GLN A 161 -0.82 -14.43 -2.23
N SER A 162 -0.21 -15.39 -1.56
CA SER A 162 -0.96 -16.47 -0.91
C SER A 162 -1.38 -16.05 0.50
N ILE A 163 -2.48 -16.64 0.99
CA ILE A 163 -3.26 -16.32 2.22
C ILE A 163 -2.50 -16.28 3.56
N ARG A 164 -1.16 -16.29 3.59
CA ARG A 164 -0.36 -16.36 4.82
C ARG A 164 0.79 -15.37 4.95
N HIS A 165 1.09 -14.53 3.96
CA HIS A 165 2.23 -13.60 4.02
C HIS A 165 1.82 -12.15 3.70
N ASN A 166 2.62 -11.18 4.14
CA ASN A 166 2.42 -9.75 3.90
C ASN A 166 2.85 -9.34 2.48
N GLY A 167 2.05 -8.49 1.80
CA GLY A 167 2.19 -7.99 0.42
C GLY A 167 3.57 -7.51 0.09
N LEU A 168 3.92 -6.53 0.90
CA LEU A 168 5.11 -5.75 0.81
C LEU A 168 5.48 -5.48 2.26
N THR A 169 6.46 -6.23 2.77
CA THR A 169 7.05 -5.92 4.07
C THR A 169 8.21 -4.97 3.83
N ILE A 170 8.13 -3.76 4.38
CA ILE A 170 9.27 -2.83 4.47
C ILE A 170 9.51 -2.62 5.97
N SER A 171 10.65 -3.06 6.47
CA SER A 171 11.02 -3.01 7.89
C SER A 171 12.41 -2.41 8.06
N GLU A 172 12.61 -1.57 9.07
CA GLU A 172 13.93 -1.16 9.57
C GLU A 172 14.34 -2.08 10.74
N ASP A 173 15.63 -2.14 11.05
CA ASP A 173 16.25 -3.09 12.01
C ASP A 173 15.69 -3.00 13.45
N ASP A 174 14.87 -1.99 13.76
CA ASP A 174 14.30 -1.70 15.08
C ASP A 174 12.75 -1.71 15.14
N ASN A 175 12.06 -2.08 14.07
CA ASN A 175 10.59 -1.98 13.95
C ASN A 175 10.01 -0.56 14.18
N SER A 176 10.79 0.52 14.05
CA SER A 176 10.34 1.92 14.22
C SER A 176 9.55 2.49 13.02
N LEU A 177 8.86 1.60 12.30
CA LEU A 177 8.10 1.79 11.07
C LEU A 177 7.61 3.23 10.78
N LYS A 178 8.21 3.87 9.76
CA LYS A 178 7.65 5.02 9.04
C LYS A 178 7.42 4.67 7.56
N ILE A 179 6.33 3.97 7.25
CA ILE A 179 5.93 3.82 5.84
C ILE A 179 5.31 5.14 5.35
N LYS A 180 6.01 5.83 4.45
CA LYS A 180 5.43 6.88 3.61
C LYS A 180 5.19 6.31 2.22
N LEU A 181 3.95 5.90 1.93
CA LEU A 181 3.51 5.63 0.56
C LEU A 181 3.18 6.99 -0.09
N HIS A 182 4.14 7.57 -0.81
CA HIS A 182 3.89 8.75 -1.64
C HIS A 182 3.18 8.27 -2.92
N LEU A 183 1.91 8.61 -3.07
CA LEU A 183 1.04 7.99 -4.07
C LEU A 183 1.00 8.74 -5.43
N ALA A 184 1.12 10.08 -5.45
CA ALA A 184 1.45 10.86 -6.65
C ALA A 184 1.65 12.36 -6.34
N LYS A 185 2.51 13.01 -7.14
CA LYS A 185 2.64 14.46 -7.25
C LYS A 185 2.46 14.84 -8.73
N LEU A 186 1.51 15.72 -9.02
CA LEU A 186 1.30 16.27 -10.35
C LEU A 186 2.38 17.32 -10.68
N ASP A 187 2.61 17.55 -11.97
CA ASP A 187 3.60 18.54 -12.45
C ASP A 187 3.29 19.97 -12.00
N ASP A 188 2.04 20.26 -11.63
CA ASP A 188 1.60 21.53 -11.05
C ASP A 188 1.71 21.61 -9.52
N GLY A 189 2.35 20.62 -8.90
CA GLY A 189 2.63 20.57 -7.47
C GLY A 189 1.48 20.07 -6.60
N ARG A 190 0.33 19.69 -7.18
CA ARG A 190 -0.77 19.07 -6.43
C ARG A 190 -0.45 17.60 -6.12
N GLU A 191 -0.67 17.20 -4.88
CA GLU A 191 -0.51 15.81 -4.43
C GLU A 191 -1.89 15.14 -4.35
N TYR A 192 -2.13 14.07 -5.12
CA TYR A 192 -3.35 13.26 -5.02
C TYR A 192 -2.96 11.80 -4.87
N GLY A 193 -3.00 11.33 -3.63
CA GLY A 193 -2.84 9.93 -3.30
C GLY A 193 -4.14 9.32 -2.84
N PHE A 194 -4.79 8.50 -3.65
CA PHE A 194 -5.87 7.65 -3.18
C PHE A 194 -5.27 6.37 -2.57
N PHE A 195 -5.34 6.24 -1.25
CA PHE A 195 -5.04 4.99 -0.56
C PHE A 195 -6.36 4.22 -0.41
N ASP A 196 -6.74 3.51 -1.47
CA ASP A 196 -7.93 2.64 -1.44
C ASP A 196 -7.61 1.38 -0.63
N LEU A 197 -8.15 1.36 0.57
CA LEU A 197 -8.05 0.29 1.53
C LEU A 197 -9.33 -0.54 1.45
N GLY A 198 -9.51 -1.34 0.39
CA GLY A 198 -10.75 -2.10 0.17
C GLY A 198 -11.26 -2.86 1.42
N GLY A 199 -12.58 -3.02 1.57
CA GLY A 199 -13.21 -3.78 2.66
C GLY A 199 -13.15 -3.13 4.07
N ASN A 200 -13.26 -3.96 5.13
CA ASN A 200 -13.21 -3.58 6.55
C ASN A 200 -11.78 -3.17 7.02
N THR A 201 -11.11 -2.29 6.30
CA THR A 201 -9.74 -1.91 6.66
C THR A 201 -9.72 -1.05 7.90
N LYS A 202 -8.86 -1.42 8.86
CA LYS A 202 -8.69 -0.71 10.12
C LYS A 202 -7.42 0.14 10.06
N ILE A 203 -7.57 1.46 10.00
CA ILE A 203 -6.48 2.39 10.27
C ILE A 203 -6.24 2.36 11.79
N ARG A 204 -5.24 1.61 12.24
CA ARG A 204 -4.90 1.47 13.66
C ARG A 204 -3.55 2.15 13.92
N GLY A 205 -3.54 3.15 14.80
CA GLY A 205 -2.32 3.50 15.52
C GLY A 205 -1.89 2.29 16.36
N ASN A 206 -0.63 1.88 16.25
CA ASN A 206 -0.06 0.75 16.97
C ASN A 206 0.13 1.08 18.47
N GLY A 207 -0.97 1.21 19.21
CA GLY A 207 -0.93 1.65 20.61
C GLY A 207 -0.73 3.16 20.82
N GLU A 208 -0.62 3.92 19.72
CA GLU A 208 -0.49 5.38 19.69
C GLU A 208 -1.78 6.06 19.21
N LEU A 209 -1.95 7.35 19.54
CA LEU A 209 -3.08 8.16 19.10
C LEU A 209 -3.09 8.31 17.57
N SER A 210 -4.15 7.84 16.91
CA SER A 210 -4.38 8.18 15.50
C SER A 210 -4.72 9.66 15.38
N THR A 211 -3.77 10.47 14.91
CA THR A 211 -3.96 11.90 14.66
C THR A 211 -4.21 12.12 13.18
N PHE A 212 -5.22 12.93 12.87
CA PHE A 212 -5.48 13.44 11.52
C PHE A 212 -5.17 14.94 11.54
N ASP A 213 -4.15 15.36 10.80
CA ASP A 213 -3.74 16.77 10.74
C ASP A 213 -4.72 17.61 9.89
N GLY A 214 -5.24 16.99 8.83
CA GLY A 214 -6.26 17.53 7.93
C GLY A 214 -7.70 17.33 8.42
N SER A 215 -8.65 18.02 7.77
CA SER A 215 -10.08 17.82 8.02
C SER A 215 -10.56 16.49 7.46
N ILE A 216 -11.47 15.83 8.17
CA ILE A 216 -12.09 14.56 7.80
C ILE A 216 -13.50 14.83 7.27
N ALA A 217 -13.81 14.33 6.08
CA ALA A 217 -15.15 14.33 5.51
C ALA A 217 -15.71 12.90 5.48
N ILE A 218 -16.91 12.70 5.99
CA ILE A 218 -17.62 11.42 5.99
C ILE A 218 -18.93 11.60 5.24
N GLY A 219 -19.12 10.89 4.13
CA GLY A 219 -20.32 11.02 3.28
C GLY A 219 -20.35 12.27 2.39
N THR A 220 -19.34 13.14 2.47
CA THR A 220 -19.24 14.39 1.70
C THR A 220 -17.81 14.63 1.20
N THR A 221 -17.63 15.57 0.27
CA THR A 221 -16.32 15.94 -0.29
C THR A 221 -15.78 17.27 0.25
N SER A 222 -16.56 18.01 1.03
CA SER A 222 -16.17 19.29 1.60
C SER A 222 -16.38 19.30 3.11
N THR A 223 -15.42 19.88 3.84
CA THR A 223 -15.50 20.02 5.29
C THR A 223 -15.88 21.43 5.73
N GLY A 224 -15.90 22.39 4.80
CA GLY A 224 -16.06 23.81 5.11
C GLY A 224 -15.01 24.27 6.13
N SER A 225 -15.46 24.88 7.22
CA SER A 225 -14.61 25.31 8.34
C SER A 225 -14.39 24.24 9.42
N HIS A 226 -14.94 23.03 9.26
CA HIS A 226 -14.92 22.00 10.29
C HIS A 226 -13.72 21.07 10.14
N LYS A 227 -13.18 20.58 11.26
CA LYS A 227 -12.18 19.51 11.27
C LYS A 227 -12.80 18.12 11.04
N LEU A 228 -14.08 17.94 11.35
CA LEU A 228 -14.85 16.75 11.04
C LEU A 228 -16.21 17.17 10.48
N ALA A 229 -16.49 16.82 9.22
CA ALA A 229 -17.79 17.03 8.59
C ALA A 229 -18.42 15.67 8.26
N VAL A 230 -19.67 15.47 8.65
CA VAL A 230 -20.41 14.23 8.46
C VAL A 230 -21.74 14.53 7.80
N GLU A 231 -21.93 14.03 6.58
CA GLU A 231 -23.22 14.02 5.90
C GLU A 231 -23.99 12.76 6.34
N GLY A 232 -24.58 12.83 7.53
CA GLY A 232 -25.26 11.70 8.17
C GLY A 232 -25.35 11.83 9.68
N SER A 233 -25.69 10.74 10.36
CA SER A 233 -25.77 10.68 11.83
C SER A 233 -24.45 10.21 12.45
N ILE A 234 -24.14 10.76 13.63
CA ILE A 234 -23.00 10.34 14.45
C ILE A 234 -23.54 9.55 15.64
N GLY A 235 -23.16 8.29 15.77
CA GLY A 235 -23.44 7.48 16.95
C GLY A 235 -22.33 7.61 17.99
N ALA A 236 -22.65 8.05 19.20
CA ALA A 236 -21.71 8.15 20.31
C ALA A 236 -22.37 7.67 21.61
N ARG A 237 -21.58 7.04 22.49
CA ARG A 237 -22.02 6.76 23.88
C ARG A 237 -21.95 8.01 24.76
N GLU A 238 -20.96 8.86 24.50
CA GLU A 238 -20.75 10.11 25.23
C GLU A 238 -20.03 11.11 24.32
N ILE A 239 -20.40 12.40 24.44
CA ILE A 239 -19.74 13.52 23.78
C ILE A 239 -19.44 14.56 24.85
N LYS A 240 -18.16 14.92 25.01
CA LYS A 240 -17.75 16.04 25.86
C LYS A 240 -17.58 17.29 25.02
N VAL A 241 -18.52 18.22 25.12
CA VAL A 241 -18.43 19.53 24.45
C VAL A 241 -17.76 20.52 25.40
N GLN A 242 -16.61 21.05 24.99
CA GLN A 242 -15.89 22.10 25.74
C GLN A 242 -16.27 23.48 25.19
N ALA A 243 -17.51 23.89 25.39
CA ALA A 243 -17.97 25.22 25.00
C ALA A 243 -17.47 26.30 25.97
N THR A 244 -17.21 27.49 25.46
CA THR A 244 -16.89 28.69 26.25
C THR A 244 -18.18 29.45 26.57
N GLY A 245 -18.38 29.87 27.82
CA GLY A 245 -19.54 30.68 28.22
C GLY A 245 -20.70 29.88 28.81
N TRP A 246 -20.44 29.16 29.90
CA TRP A 246 -21.48 28.45 30.65
C TRP A 246 -22.40 29.43 31.38
N SER A 247 -23.72 29.21 31.29
CA SER A 247 -24.72 30.06 31.94
C SER A 247 -24.86 29.70 33.41
N ASP A 248 -24.13 30.40 34.29
CA ASP A 248 -24.25 30.31 35.76
C ASP A 248 -24.40 31.70 36.40
N PHE A 249 -24.83 32.69 35.61
CA PHE A 249 -24.91 34.08 36.03
C PHE A 249 -26.34 34.52 36.40
N VAL A 250 -27.36 33.69 36.15
CA VAL A 250 -28.78 34.05 36.37
C VAL A 250 -29.09 34.22 37.87
N PHE A 251 -28.32 33.57 38.74
CA PHE A 251 -28.47 33.65 40.19
C PHE A 251 -27.64 34.77 40.83
N GLU A 252 -26.86 35.54 40.05
CA GLU A 252 -26.11 36.67 40.59
C GLU A 252 -27.03 37.82 40.99
N ASN A 253 -26.62 38.59 42.00
CA ASN A 253 -27.46 39.64 42.60
C ASN A 253 -27.76 40.80 41.63
N ASP A 254 -26.93 41.01 40.61
CA ASP A 254 -27.06 42.04 39.59
C ASP A 254 -27.75 41.51 38.31
N TYR A 255 -28.19 40.25 38.30
CA TYR A 255 -28.94 39.72 37.17
C TYR A 255 -30.31 40.37 37.07
N ASN A 256 -30.52 41.13 35.99
CA ASN A 256 -31.80 41.76 35.71
C ASN A 256 -32.77 40.76 35.06
N LEU A 257 -33.47 39.99 35.91
CA LEU A 257 -34.50 39.05 35.47
C LEU A 257 -35.64 39.81 34.74
N PRO A 258 -35.90 39.53 33.45
CA PRO A 258 -37.01 40.15 32.73
C PRO A 258 -38.34 39.90 33.45
N THR A 259 -39.31 40.78 33.32
CA THR A 259 -40.65 40.50 33.84
C THR A 259 -41.40 39.53 32.92
N LEU A 260 -42.32 38.73 33.46
CA LEU A 260 -43.16 37.84 32.63
C LEU A 260 -43.94 38.59 31.55
N LYS A 261 -44.28 39.86 31.78
CA LYS A 261 -44.93 40.73 30.80
C LYS A 261 -43.99 41.08 29.64
N GLU A 262 -42.72 41.39 29.92
CA GLU A 262 -41.72 41.63 28.87
C GLU A 262 -41.42 40.35 28.09
N VAL A 263 -41.34 39.21 28.77
CA VAL A 263 -41.19 37.90 28.12
C VAL A 263 -42.38 37.60 27.20
N GLU A 264 -43.61 37.80 27.67
CA GLU A 264 -44.82 37.63 26.85
C GLU A 264 -44.83 38.56 25.63
N GLN A 265 -44.46 39.84 25.81
CA GLN A 265 -44.36 40.80 24.72
C GLN A 265 -43.31 40.37 23.69
N HIS A 266 -42.15 39.91 24.14
CA HIS A 266 -41.10 39.42 23.25
C HIS A 266 -41.58 38.21 22.44
N ILE A 267 -42.21 37.23 23.08
CA ILE A 267 -42.77 36.06 22.39
C ILE A 267 -43.83 36.48 21.37
N LYS A 268 -44.72 37.41 21.71
CA LYS A 268 -45.74 37.92 20.76
C LYS A 268 -45.10 38.64 19.56
N GLN A 269 -43.99 39.33 19.76
CA GLN A 269 -43.32 40.10 18.72
C GLN A 269 -42.40 39.25 17.84
N LYS A 270 -41.68 38.28 18.43
CA LYS A 270 -40.61 37.52 17.77
C LYS A 270 -40.94 36.05 17.52
N GLY A 271 -41.92 35.50 18.23
CA GLY A 271 -42.34 34.09 18.10
C GLY A 271 -41.43 33.08 18.78
N HIS A 272 -40.42 33.53 19.54
CA HIS A 272 -39.49 32.67 20.28
C HIS A 272 -39.03 33.36 21.56
N LEU A 273 -38.33 32.63 22.43
CA LEU A 273 -37.73 33.17 23.65
C LEU A 273 -36.55 34.09 23.31
N LYS A 274 -36.29 35.05 24.18
CA LYS A 274 -35.10 35.90 24.09
C LYS A 274 -33.83 35.01 24.10
N ASP A 275 -32.81 35.40 23.36
CA ASP A 275 -31.50 34.72 23.23
C ASP A 275 -31.50 33.35 22.52
N ILE A 276 -32.66 32.70 22.44
CA ILE A 276 -32.88 31.46 21.67
C ILE A 276 -33.09 31.81 20.19
N PRO A 277 -32.38 31.18 19.25
CA PRO A 277 -32.55 31.44 17.82
C PRO A 277 -33.95 31.04 17.34
N SER A 278 -34.43 31.73 16.29
CA SER A 278 -35.68 31.36 15.64
C SER A 278 -35.52 30.08 14.80
N ALA A 279 -36.64 29.41 14.48
CA ALA A 279 -36.61 28.21 13.64
C ALA A 279 -35.94 28.45 12.27
N ALA A 280 -36.19 29.61 11.65
CA ALA A 280 -35.57 29.98 10.38
C ALA A 280 -34.05 30.14 10.49
N GLN A 281 -33.55 30.69 11.60
CA GLN A 281 -32.11 30.82 11.84
C GLN A 281 -31.44 29.45 12.02
N VAL A 282 -32.12 28.52 12.69
CA VAL A 282 -31.64 27.14 12.91
C VAL A 282 -31.62 26.34 11.61
N GLU A 283 -32.62 26.51 10.75
CA GLU A 283 -32.69 25.82 9.45
C GLU A 283 -31.56 26.28 8.51
N GLU A 284 -31.22 27.57 8.53
CA GLU A 284 -30.17 28.14 7.68
C GLU A 284 -28.76 27.84 8.20
N ASN A 285 -28.52 28.00 9.51
CA ASN A 285 -27.16 28.02 10.07
C ASN A 285 -26.86 26.87 11.03
N GLY A 286 -27.85 26.03 11.36
CA GLY A 286 -27.73 25.03 12.41
C GLY A 286 -27.62 25.63 13.81
N ILE A 287 -27.16 24.82 14.77
CA ILE A 287 -26.87 25.25 16.14
C ILE A 287 -25.50 24.76 16.58
N LEU A 288 -24.83 25.57 17.39
CA LEU A 288 -23.68 25.13 18.16
C LEU A 288 -24.19 24.44 19.42
N LEU A 289 -24.00 23.13 19.51
CA LEU A 289 -24.59 22.29 20.56
C LEU A 289 -24.32 22.85 21.98
N GLY A 290 -23.06 23.18 22.28
CA GLY A 290 -22.71 23.69 23.61
C GLY A 290 -23.24 25.09 23.93
N GLU A 291 -23.36 25.98 22.92
CA GLU A 291 -24.00 27.29 23.14
C GLU A 291 -25.51 27.16 23.35
N MET A 292 -26.15 26.24 22.61
CA MET A 292 -27.58 25.99 22.76
C MET A 292 -27.89 25.40 24.13
N ASP A 293 -27.10 24.43 24.60
CA ASP A 293 -27.24 23.85 25.94
C ASP A 293 -27.07 24.91 27.03
N ALA A 294 -26.08 25.81 26.90
CA ALA A 294 -25.89 26.92 27.84
C ALA A 294 -27.09 27.89 27.85
N LYS A 295 -27.64 28.24 26.67
CA LYS A 295 -28.82 29.11 26.60
C LYS A 295 -30.06 28.44 27.17
N LEU A 296 -30.26 27.14 26.92
CA LEU A 296 -31.36 26.38 27.51
C LEU A 296 -31.25 26.34 29.03
N LEU A 297 -30.05 26.15 29.58
CA LEU A 297 -29.80 26.24 31.02
C LEU A 297 -30.19 27.61 31.58
N GLN A 298 -29.77 28.70 30.94
CA GLN A 298 -30.17 30.06 31.34
C GLN A 298 -31.69 30.19 31.46
N LYS A 299 -32.46 29.63 30.50
CA LYS A 299 -33.94 29.69 30.54
C LYS A 299 -34.55 28.80 31.61
N ILE A 300 -33.93 27.68 31.93
CA ILE A 300 -34.33 26.83 33.06
C ILE A 300 -34.11 27.59 34.40
N GLU A 301 -33.00 28.32 34.54
CA GLU A 301 -32.71 29.11 35.73
C GLU A 301 -33.67 30.31 35.87
N GLU A 302 -33.93 31.04 34.79
CA GLU A 302 -34.95 32.11 34.75
C GLU A 302 -36.34 31.58 35.15
N LEU A 303 -36.74 30.43 34.58
CA LEU A 303 -37.99 29.76 34.93
C LEU A 303 -38.03 29.36 36.42
N THR A 304 -36.90 28.92 36.97
CA THR A 304 -36.78 28.58 38.39
C THR A 304 -37.02 29.81 39.27
N LEU A 305 -36.44 30.97 38.92
CA LEU A 305 -36.68 32.23 39.64
C LEU A 305 -38.15 32.67 39.57
N TYR A 306 -38.78 32.61 38.40
CA TYR A 306 -40.22 32.89 38.28
C TYR A 306 -41.06 31.94 39.13
N THR A 307 -40.72 30.65 39.16
CA THR A 307 -41.43 29.64 39.95
C THR A 307 -41.33 29.92 41.44
N ILE A 308 -40.14 30.30 41.93
CA ILE A 308 -39.91 30.71 43.32
C ILE A 308 -40.74 31.97 43.65
N GLN A 309 -40.75 32.96 42.75
CA GLN A 309 -41.55 34.18 42.93
C GLN A 309 -43.06 33.87 42.98
N GLN A 310 -43.56 33.03 42.08
CA GLN A 310 -44.95 32.61 42.05
C GLN A 310 -45.34 31.85 43.33
N GLN A 311 -44.49 30.95 43.82
CA GLN A 311 -44.74 30.22 45.06
C GLN A 311 -44.85 31.17 46.27
N LYS A 312 -43.99 32.20 46.35
CA LYS A 312 -44.08 33.23 47.39
C LYS A 312 -45.40 33.99 47.33
N GLU A 313 -45.86 34.36 46.14
CA GLU A 313 -47.15 35.05 45.97
C GLU A 313 -48.33 34.13 46.32
N ILE A 314 -48.28 32.86 45.94
CA ILE A 314 -49.30 31.87 46.31
C ILE A 314 -49.42 31.73 47.83
N GLU A 315 -48.31 31.63 48.56
CA GLU A 315 -48.34 31.55 50.02
C GLU A 315 -48.88 32.82 50.67
N LYS A 316 -48.55 34.00 50.12
CA LYS A 316 -49.13 35.27 50.54
C LYS A 316 -50.64 35.30 50.32
N LEU A 317 -51.11 34.96 49.12
CA LEU A 317 -52.53 34.89 48.77
C LEU A 317 -53.28 33.87 49.63
N LYS A 318 -52.69 32.71 49.94
CA LYS A 318 -53.28 31.73 50.87
C LYS A 318 -53.46 32.32 52.27
N LYS A 319 -52.46 33.06 52.77
CA LYS A 319 -52.53 33.72 54.09
C LYS A 319 -53.61 34.79 54.11
N GLU A 320 -53.67 35.65 53.09
CA GLU A 320 -54.72 36.67 52.95
C GLU A 320 -56.11 36.04 52.84
N ASN A 321 -56.26 34.98 52.04
CA ASN A 321 -57.52 34.26 51.88
C ASN A 321 -57.97 33.59 53.20
N LYS A 322 -57.03 33.06 54.00
CA LYS A 322 -57.34 32.57 55.35
C LYS A 322 -57.89 33.69 56.23
N SER A 323 -57.24 34.86 56.27
CA SER A 323 -57.72 36.01 57.03
C SER A 323 -59.09 36.52 56.54
N LEU A 324 -59.33 36.55 55.24
CA LEU A 324 -60.63 36.91 54.66
C LEU A 324 -61.73 35.94 55.07
N LYS A 325 -61.46 34.63 55.06
CA LYS A 325 -62.42 33.60 55.52
C LYS A 325 -62.76 33.76 57.00
N GLU A 326 -61.78 34.06 57.84
CA GLU A 326 -62.00 34.32 59.27
C GLU A 326 -62.86 35.58 59.50
N ILE A 327 -62.62 36.66 58.74
CA ILE A 327 -63.44 37.87 58.80
C ILE A 327 -64.87 37.59 58.31
N SER A 328 -65.02 36.87 57.19
CA SER A 328 -66.33 36.49 56.65
C SER A 328 -67.14 35.68 57.66
N ALA A 329 -66.51 34.71 58.35
CA ALA A 329 -67.18 33.91 59.38
C ALA A 329 -67.69 34.77 60.55
N LYS A 330 -66.86 35.71 61.03
CA LYS A 330 -67.28 36.67 62.09
C LYS A 330 -68.42 37.57 61.62
N LEU A 331 -68.41 38.03 60.38
CA LEU A 331 -69.49 38.84 59.80
C LEU A 331 -70.80 38.05 59.76
N THR A 332 -70.78 36.80 59.32
CA THR A 332 -71.97 35.93 59.32
C THR A 332 -72.50 35.69 60.73
N GLU A 333 -71.61 35.49 61.71
CA GLU A 333 -72.02 35.37 63.12
C GLU A 333 -72.69 36.65 63.64
N ILE A 334 -72.13 37.82 63.32
CA ILE A 334 -72.71 39.11 63.69
C ILE A 334 -74.08 39.31 63.03
N GLN A 335 -74.22 38.97 61.74
CA GLN A 335 -75.50 39.02 61.03
C GLN A 335 -76.56 38.14 61.70
N SER A 336 -76.23 36.89 62.03
CA SER A 336 -77.16 35.99 62.73
C SER A 336 -77.56 36.52 64.11
N ARG A 337 -76.65 37.19 64.82
CA ARG A 337 -76.95 37.85 66.11
C ARG A 337 -77.88 39.06 65.94
N LEU A 338 -77.69 39.86 64.88
CA LEU A 338 -78.55 40.99 64.53
C LEU A 338 -79.97 40.53 64.18
N GLU A 339 -80.12 39.51 63.33
CA GLU A 339 -81.43 38.93 62.96
C GLU A 339 -82.22 38.43 64.19
N LYS A 340 -81.53 37.89 65.20
CA LYS A 340 -82.15 37.48 66.49
C LYS A 340 -82.56 38.65 67.37
N LEU A 341 -81.94 39.83 67.20
CA LEU A 341 -82.30 41.04 67.93
C LEU A 341 -83.45 41.78 67.24
N GLU A 342 -83.49 41.78 65.92
CA GLU A 342 -84.55 42.41 65.10
C GLU A 342 -85.86 41.60 65.06
N SER A 343 -85.83 40.31 65.43
CA SER A 343 -87.01 39.44 65.50
C SER A 343 -87.69 39.38 66.88
N LYS A 344 -87.23 40.20 67.85
CA LYS A 344 -87.92 40.49 69.12
C LYS A 344 -88.61 41.84 69.04
#